data_AF-A0A834UWA4-F1
#
_entry.id   AF-A0A834UWA4-F1
#
_cell.length_a   1.000
_cell.length_b   1.000
_cell.length_c   1.000
_cell.angle_alpha   90.00
_cell.angle_beta   90.00
_cell.angle_gamma   90.00
#
_symmetry.space_group_name_H-M   'P 1'
#
loop_
_entity.id
_entity.type
_entity.pdbx_description
1 polymer ?
#
loop_
_entity_poly.entity_id
_entity_poly.type
_entity_poly.pdbx_seq_one_letter_code
_entity_poly.pdbx_strand_id
1 'polypeptide(L)' 'MRLLGLVLCLVTAPQGVLCQVQLQESGPGLVKPSQTLSLTCAVSGFSITTSGYCWDWIRQPPGKGLEWIGSFL' A
#
# COMPACT_ATOMS: atom_id res chain seq x y z
N MET A 1 17.87 18.55 -32.77
CA MET A 1 16.48 18.91 -32.38
C MET A 1 15.63 17.69 -32.02
N ARG A 2 15.66 16.59 -32.79
CA ARG A 2 14.85 15.37 -32.50
C ARG A 2 15.29 14.61 -31.24
N LEU A 3 16.60 14.48 -31.02
CA LEU A 3 17.15 13.82 -29.82
C LEU A 3 16.86 14.62 -28.54
N LEU A 4 16.96 15.95 -28.62
CA LEU A 4 16.68 16.84 -27.49
C LEU A 4 15.21 16.74 -27.04
N GLY A 5 14.27 16.65 -28.00
CA GLY A 5 12.85 16.45 -27.73
C GLY A 5 12.54 15.09 -27.08
N LEU A 6 13.21 14.03 -27.53
CA LEU A 6 13.10 12.69 -26.92
C LEU A 6 13.63 12.68 -25.47
N VAL A 7 14.78 13.33 -25.23
CA VAL A 7 15.35 13.46 -23.88
C VAL A 7 14.41 14.24 -22.95
N LEU A 8 13.83 15.33 -23.43
CA LEU A 8 12.84 16.11 -22.66
C LEU A 8 11.61 15.28 -22.29
N CYS A 9 11.03 14.51 -23.23
CA CYS A 9 9.87 13.65 -22.95
C CYS A 9 10.16 12.59 -21.89
N LEU A 10 11.35 12.00 -21.89
CA LEU A 10 11.75 10.98 -20.90
C LEU A 10 11.95 11.56 -19.50
N VAL A 11 12.32 12.85 -19.40
CA VAL A 11 12.53 13.55 -18.13
C VAL A 11 11.22 14.08 -17.54
N THR A 12 10.24 14.44 -18.38
CA THR A 12 8.93 14.95 -17.93
C THR A 12 7.87 13.89 -17.76
N ALA A 13 8.08 12.69 -18.32
CA ALA A 13 7.16 11.57 -18.11
C ALA A 13 7.20 11.18 -16.62
N PRO A 14 6.06 11.19 -15.90
CA PRO A 14 6.03 10.74 -14.52
C PRO A 14 6.51 9.28 -14.48
N GLN A 15 7.55 9.00 -13.71
CA GLN A 15 8.19 7.68 -13.62
C GLN A 15 7.32 6.63 -12.90
N GLY A 16 6.01 6.88 -12.76
CA GLY A 16 5.12 6.05 -11.96
C GLY A 16 3.65 6.22 -12.33
N VAL A 17 2.85 5.32 -11.78
CA VAL A 17 1.39 5.37 -11.84
C VAL A 17 0.91 6.43 -10.85
N LEU A 18 0.04 7.33 -11.27
CA LEU A 18 -0.62 8.27 -10.37
C LEU A 18 -1.72 7.52 -9.60
N CYS A 19 -1.46 7.21 -8.34
CA CYS A 19 -2.49 6.71 -7.42
C CYS A 19 -2.97 7.88 -6.54
N GLN A 20 -4.28 8.14 -6.55
CA GLN A 20 -4.87 9.15 -5.66
C GLN A 20 -4.81 8.71 -4.20
N VAL A 21 -4.89 7.40 -3.94
CA VAL A 21 -4.89 6.80 -2.60
C VAL A 21 -3.67 5.92 -2.43
N GLN A 22 -2.99 6.03 -1.28
CA GLN A 22 -1.83 5.22 -0.94
C GLN A 22 -2.00 4.59 0.45
N LEU A 23 -1.68 3.30 0.54
CA LEU A 23 -1.63 2.52 1.77
C LEU A 23 -0.18 2.12 2.01
N GLN A 24 0.41 2.59 3.10
CA GLN A 24 1.79 2.30 3.47
C GLN A 24 1.85 1.48 4.74
N GLU A 25 2.11 0.18 4.58
CA GLU A 25 2.27 -0.74 5.71
C GLU A 25 3.67 -0.63 6.31
N SER A 26 3.74 -0.83 7.63
CA SER A 26 4.95 -0.87 8.43
C SER A 26 4.75 -1.75 9.66
N GLY A 27 5.83 -2.29 10.20
CA GLY A 27 5.79 -3.14 11.37
C GLY A 27 7.12 -3.85 11.61
N PRO A 28 7.25 -4.60 12.71
CA PRO A 28 8.42 -5.42 12.95
C PRO A 28 8.44 -6.59 11.97
N GLY A 29 9.57 -6.81 11.29
CA GLY A 29 9.69 -7.90 10.32
C GLY A 29 9.57 -9.28 10.96
N LEU A 30 10.51 -9.63 11.85
CA LEU A 30 10.51 -10.92 12.55
C LEU A 30 10.26 -10.72 14.04
N VAL A 31 9.31 -11.48 14.58
CA VAL A 31 9.01 -11.53 16.02
C VAL A 31 9.23 -12.94 16.56
N LYS A 32 9.52 -13.06 17.86
CA LYS A 32 9.64 -14.38 18.49
C LYS A 32 8.25 -15.04 18.58
N PRO A 33 8.18 -16.38 18.60
CA PRO A 33 6.94 -17.09 18.88
C PRO A 33 6.29 -16.60 20.17
N SER A 34 4.96 -16.56 20.20
CA SER A 34 4.14 -16.11 21.33
C SER A 34 4.27 -14.63 21.70
N GLN A 35 4.99 -13.83 20.93
CA GLN A 35 4.95 -12.36 21.06
C GLN A 35 3.87 -11.75 20.17
N THR A 36 3.33 -10.62 20.62
CA THR A 36 2.39 -9.83 19.83
C THR A 36 3.12 -9.10 18.70
N LEU A 37 2.60 -9.25 17.48
CA LEU A 37 2.99 -8.48 16.31
C LEU A 37 2.03 -7.30 16.14
N SER A 38 2.57 -6.08 16.07
CA SER A 38 1.79 -4.87 15.75
C SER A 38 2.17 -4.35 14.38
N LEU A 39 1.21 -4.29 13.47
CA LEU A 39 1.35 -3.68 12.14
C LEU A 39 0.63 -2.32 12.13
N THR A 40 1.12 -1.41 11.30
CA THR A 40 0.51 -0.08 11.09
C THR A 40 0.39 0.17 9.60
N CYS A 41 -0.77 0.65 9.16
CA CYS A 41 -1.01 1.09 7.78
C CYS A 41 -1.32 2.58 7.78
N ALA A 42 -0.44 3.39 7.19
CA ALA A 42 -0.67 4.81 6.97
C ALA A 42 -1.43 5.02 5.66
N VAL A 43 -2.56 5.72 5.73
CA VAL A 43 -3.42 6.01 4.58
C VAL A 43 -3.26 7.48 4.20
N SER A 44 -3.02 7.76 2.92
CA SER A 44 -2.99 9.11 2.36
C SER A 44 -3.86 9.23 1.11
N GLY A 45 -4.36 10.44 0.86
CA GLY A 45 -5.22 10.74 -0.29
C GLY A 45 -6.68 10.28 -0.17
N PHE A 46 -7.05 9.68 0.96
CA PHE A 46 -8.43 9.34 1.33
C PHE A 46 -8.60 9.31 2.85
N SER A 47 -9.81 9.57 3.36
CA SER A 47 -10.09 9.54 4.79
C SER A 47 -10.56 8.16 5.22
N ILE A 48 -9.94 7.59 6.25
CA ILE A 48 -10.34 6.28 6.79
C ILE A 48 -11.75 6.29 7.36
N THR A 49 -12.25 7.44 7.81
CA THR A 49 -13.57 7.61 8.44
C THR A 49 -14.70 7.89 7.45
N THR A 50 -14.44 7.81 6.15
CA THR A 50 -15.48 8.02 5.14
C THR A 50 -16.51 6.89 5.22
N SER A 51 -17.76 7.24 5.54
CA SER A 51 -18.84 6.28 5.68
C SER A 51 -19.10 5.51 4.38
N GLY A 52 -19.48 4.24 4.53
CA GLY A 52 -19.79 3.36 3.42
C GLY A 52 -18.59 2.64 2.79
N TYR A 53 -17.38 2.85 3.31
CA TYR A 53 -16.19 2.07 2.98
C TYR A 53 -15.80 1.17 4.15
N CYS A 54 -15.24 0.02 3.84
CA CYS A 54 -14.66 -0.90 4.83
C CYS A 54 -13.16 -1.00 4.60
N TRP A 55 -12.43 -1.19 5.69
CA TRP A 55 -10.99 -1.39 5.68
C TRP A 55 -10.68 -2.77 6.22
N ASP A 56 -10.04 -3.60 5.41
CA ASP A 56 -9.81 -4.99 5.75
C ASP A 56 -8.32 -5.29 5.91
N TRP A 57 -8.01 -6.07 6.94
CA TRP A 57 -6.71 -6.72 7.06
C TRP A 57 -6.80 -8.14 6.49
N ILE A 58 -5.90 -8.43 5.55
CA ILE A 58 -5.73 -9.75 4.96
C ILE A 58 -4.30 -10.23 5.18
N ARG A 59 -4.11 -11.55 5.25
CA ARG A 59 -2.78 -12.18 5.18
C ARG A 59 -2.75 -13.24 4.10
N GLN A 60 -1.56 -13.52 3.62
CA GLN A 60 -1.30 -14.63 2.73
C GLN A 60 -0.15 -15.49 3.28
N PRO A 61 -0.45 -16.63 3.92
CA PRO A 61 0.60 -17.56 4.30
C PRO A 61 1.30 -18.13 3.06
N PRO A 62 2.60 -18.47 3.14
CA PRO A 62 3.32 -19.09 2.03
C PRO A 62 2.61 -20.34 1.51
N GLY A 63 2.36 -20.39 0.19
CA GLY A 63 1.69 -21.53 -0.45
C GLY A 63 0.18 -21.63 -0.19
N LYS A 64 -0.46 -20.63 0.43
CA LYS A 64 -1.91 -20.59 0.67
C LYS A 64 -2.58 -19.40 -0.03
N GLY A 65 -3.91 -19.46 -0.10
CA GLY A 65 -4.75 -18.34 -0.54
C GLY A 65 -4.78 -17.20 0.48
N LEU A 66 -5.46 -16.12 0.12
CA LEU A 66 -5.71 -14.99 1.01
C LEU A 66 -6.63 -15.41 2.16
N GLU A 67 -6.31 -14.95 3.36
CA GLU A 67 -7.10 -15.14 4.57
C GLU A 67 -7.49 -13.78 5.15
N TRP A 68 -8.77 -13.59 5.48
CA TRP A 68 -9.27 -12.38 6.13
C TRP A 68 -8.96 -12.43 7.64
N ILE A 69 -8.40 -11.35 8.18
CA ILE A 69 -8.09 -11.18 9.61
C ILE A 69 -9.16 -10.36 10.33
N GLY A 70 -9.66 -9.29 9.71
CA GLY A 70 -10.71 -8.46 10.28
C GLY A 70 -11.06 -7.25 9.41
N SER A 71 -12.15 -6.58 9.75
CA SER A 71 -12.69 -5.41 9.07
C SER A 71 -12.93 -4.28 10.07
N PHE A 72 -12.68 -3.04 9.68
CA PHE A 72 -13.00 -1.85 10.45
C PHE A 72 -13.67 -0.78 9.57
N LEU A 73 -14.59 -0.03 10.19
CA LEU A 73 -15.41 1.04 9.59
C LEU A 73 -14.79 2.41 9.80
#